data_AF-A0A1Y6LLV2-F1
#
_entry.id   AF-A0A1Y6LLV2-F1
#
_cell.length_a   1.000
_cell.length_b   1.000
_cell.length_c   1.000
_cell.angle_alpha   90.00
_cell.angle_beta   90.00
_cell.angle_gamma   90.00
#
_symmetry.space_group_name_H-M   'P 1'
#
loop_
_entity.id
_entity.type
_entity.pdbx_description
1 polymer ?
#
loop_
_entity_poly.entity_id
_entity_poly.type
_entity_poly.pdbx_seq_one_letter_code
_entity_poly.pdbx_strand_id
1 'polypeptide(L)'
;MAVPSSSAAPPNNPYSDLITSCSNDPTQIQSRYLTHRTTRNTQQRSLLLSPSFQGVKVDDILYKLSHPDLFPGYEDPRHCLVVWARPTEGVRRLVGECQRRLKEVVPNLWLMPSSNLHMTAMEVTHSRTSSEIDPLVHQITPHLEPIFTLPHTHRVELIKPYLSFDAQAIALSYVPAAATPPGEDGQQSGEAPTYHHLRRDLHALLTTQANTSIASRYVTPSAHLTIARFIEASDFLSPSTGEVDHGKVEALVETIEGVNRWLEEDFWTLEEGEGEGREKGARWVVGEERGLEVKRGALWYGGGERVGVGEGFWMGGKDYGDVVETRLEVDRS
;
A
#
# COMPACT_ATOMS: atom_id res chain seq x y z
N MET A 1 1.79 41.04 20.66
CA MET A 1 1.24 39.92 19.87
C MET A 1 2.35 38.91 19.73
N ALA A 2 2.22 37.78 20.42
CA ALA A 2 3.19 36.70 20.40
C ALA A 2 2.53 35.48 19.76
N VAL A 3 3.27 34.84 18.86
CA VAL A 3 2.90 33.59 18.16
C VAL A 3 2.76 32.49 19.22
N PRO A 4 1.68 31.68 19.24
CA PRO A 4 1.60 30.58 20.17
C PRO A 4 2.58 29.48 19.75
N SER A 5 3.48 29.14 20.66
CA SER A 5 4.35 27.97 20.59
C SER A 5 3.59 26.70 20.99
N SER A 6 4.00 25.58 20.38
CA SER A 6 3.70 24.18 20.74
C SER A 6 2.22 23.80 20.86
N SER A 7 1.63 23.32 19.76
CA SER A 7 0.52 22.36 19.86
C SER A 7 1.10 21.01 20.27
N ALA A 8 0.85 20.61 21.52
CA ALA A 8 1.13 19.26 21.99
C ALA A 8 0.50 18.23 21.03
N ALA A 9 1.29 17.23 20.63
CA ALA A 9 0.79 16.11 19.85
C ALA A 9 -0.36 15.42 20.62
N PRO A 10 -1.45 15.00 19.96
CA PRO A 10 -2.52 14.27 20.62
C PRO A 10 -1.92 13.00 21.26
N PRO A 11 -2.33 12.62 22.48
CA PRO A 11 -1.50 11.83 23.39
C PRO A 11 -1.24 10.37 23.00
N ASN A 12 -1.63 9.88 21.81
CA ASN A 12 -1.28 8.54 21.30
C ASN A 12 -1.38 8.47 19.76
N ASN A 13 -0.52 9.19 19.02
CA ASN A 13 -0.35 8.92 17.58
C ASN A 13 0.78 7.89 17.38
N PRO A 14 0.48 6.63 17.01
CA PRO A 14 1.48 5.57 16.96
C PRO A 14 2.53 5.76 15.86
N TYR A 15 2.28 6.67 14.92
CA TYR A 15 3.25 7.04 13.87
C TYR A 15 4.26 8.09 14.35
N SER A 16 4.00 8.77 15.48
CA SER A 16 4.94 9.74 16.03
C SER A 16 6.21 9.08 16.60
N ASP A 17 6.09 7.88 17.18
CA ASP A 17 7.20 7.21 17.86
C ASP A 17 8.39 6.94 16.94
N LEU A 18 8.13 6.48 15.72
CA LEU A 18 9.19 6.25 14.73
C LEU A 18 9.87 7.57 14.36
N ILE A 19 9.09 8.63 14.13
CA ILE A 19 9.59 9.95 13.77
C ILE A 19 10.48 10.50 14.89
N THR A 20 10.00 10.46 16.14
CA THR A 20 10.76 10.92 17.31
C THR A 20 12.04 10.09 17.51
N SER A 21 11.97 8.76 17.40
CA SER A 21 13.15 7.89 17.54
C SER A 21 14.20 8.09 16.43
N CYS A 22 13.79 8.64 15.29
CA CYS A 22 14.67 9.04 14.18
C CYS A 22 15.08 10.51 14.26
N SER A 23 14.73 11.25 15.33
CA SER A 23 14.97 12.69 15.46
C SER A 23 14.41 13.50 14.28
N ASN A 24 13.27 13.07 13.72
CA ASN A 24 12.67 13.62 12.51
C ASN A 24 13.53 13.55 11.23
N ASP A 25 14.66 12.82 11.26
CA ASP A 25 15.58 12.71 10.12
C ASP A 25 15.00 11.77 9.03
N PRO A 26 14.69 12.26 7.82
CA PRO A 26 14.14 11.45 6.72
C PRO A 26 15.05 10.28 6.32
N THR A 27 16.36 10.43 6.43
CA THR A 27 17.34 9.38 6.10
C THR A 27 17.27 8.24 7.10
N GLN A 28 17.12 8.56 8.40
CA GLN A 28 16.93 7.55 9.44
C GLN A 28 15.58 6.84 9.29
N ILE A 29 14.52 7.57 8.96
CA ILE A 29 13.19 6.97 8.70
C ILE A 29 13.27 6.01 7.49
N GLN A 30 13.90 6.42 6.39
CA GLN A 30 14.13 5.53 5.24
C GLN A 30 14.90 4.27 5.65
N SER A 31 15.98 4.43 6.43
CA SER A 31 16.79 3.30 6.91
C SER A 31 15.97 2.33 7.78
N ARG A 32 15.05 2.83 8.62
CA ARG A 32 14.14 2.00 9.41
C ARG A 32 13.16 1.20 8.54
N TYR A 33 12.59 1.81 7.51
CA TYR A 33 11.74 1.12 6.54
C TYR A 33 12.52 0.03 5.80
N LEU A 34 13.73 0.34 5.32
CA LEU A 34 14.59 -0.61 4.64
C LEU A 34 14.93 -1.80 5.55
N THR A 35 15.40 -1.53 6.77
CA THR A 35 15.76 -2.56 7.76
C THR A 35 14.57 -3.44 8.12
N HIS A 36 13.39 -2.85 8.34
CA HIS A 36 12.18 -3.63 8.63
C HIS A 36 11.81 -4.54 7.46
N ARG A 37 11.82 -4.01 6.22
CA ARG A 37 11.54 -4.77 5.01
C ARG A 37 12.51 -5.94 4.81
N THR A 38 13.83 -5.69 4.87
CA THR A 38 14.84 -6.73 4.64
C THR A 38 14.83 -7.78 5.74
N THR A 39 14.70 -7.36 7.01
CA THR A 39 14.60 -8.29 8.14
C THR A 39 13.39 -9.20 8.01
N ARG A 40 12.20 -8.64 7.68
CA ARG A 40 10.99 -9.42 7.47
C ARG A 40 11.16 -10.40 6.31
N ASN A 41 11.68 -9.96 5.17
CA ASN A 41 11.89 -10.85 4.02
C ASN A 41 12.85 -12.01 4.37
N THR A 42 13.96 -11.73 5.06
CA THR A 42 14.88 -12.78 5.51
C THR A 42 14.19 -13.78 6.44
N GLN A 43 13.39 -13.31 7.40
CA GLN A 43 12.64 -14.18 8.31
C GLN A 43 11.62 -15.05 7.55
N GLN A 44 10.87 -14.48 6.62
CA GLN A 44 9.87 -15.21 5.83
C GLN A 44 10.51 -16.20 4.86
N ARG A 45 11.64 -15.83 4.24
CA ARG A 45 12.47 -16.75 3.46
C ARG A 45 12.88 -17.97 4.30
N SER A 46 13.46 -17.75 5.48
CA SER A 46 13.85 -18.84 6.37
C SER A 46 12.68 -19.71 6.81
N LEU A 47 11.50 -19.11 7.02
CA LEU A 47 10.29 -19.85 7.36
C LEU A 47 9.83 -20.76 6.21
N LEU A 48 9.74 -20.23 4.99
CA LEU A 48 9.28 -20.97 3.81
C LEU A 48 10.24 -22.10 3.43
N LEU A 49 11.54 -21.86 3.53
CA LEU A 49 12.58 -22.86 3.23
C LEU A 49 12.84 -23.84 4.39
N SER A 50 12.14 -23.70 5.51
CA SER A 50 12.30 -24.63 6.63
C SER A 50 11.82 -26.02 6.26
N PRO A 51 12.53 -27.10 6.65
CA PRO A 51 12.01 -28.47 6.54
C PRO A 51 10.70 -28.70 7.31
N SER A 52 10.37 -27.82 8.27
CA SER A 52 9.11 -27.87 9.02
C SER A 52 7.97 -27.06 8.40
N PHE A 53 8.19 -26.42 7.25
CA PHE A 53 7.17 -25.61 6.59
C PHE A 53 5.97 -26.46 6.19
N GLN A 54 4.79 -26.13 6.72
CA GLN A 54 3.54 -26.89 6.53
C GLN A 54 2.76 -26.46 5.27
N GLY A 55 3.35 -25.61 4.44
CA GLY A 55 2.72 -25.08 3.23
C GLY A 55 2.18 -23.67 3.42
N VAL A 56 1.73 -23.11 2.30
CA VAL A 56 1.13 -21.77 2.26
C VAL A 56 -0.20 -21.75 3.02
N LYS A 57 -0.52 -20.60 3.60
CA LYS A 57 -1.80 -20.35 4.24
C LYS A 57 -2.76 -19.77 3.22
N VAL A 58 -3.71 -20.60 2.80
CA VAL A 58 -4.77 -20.26 1.86
C VAL A 58 -5.69 -19.16 2.41
N ASP A 59 -5.97 -18.17 1.58
CA ASP A 59 -6.99 -17.15 1.84
C ASP A 59 -8.39 -17.71 1.52
N ASP A 60 -9.04 -18.30 2.52
CA ASP A 60 -10.36 -18.93 2.40
C ASP A 60 -11.46 -17.99 1.90
N ILE A 61 -11.44 -16.72 2.31
CA ILE A 61 -12.43 -15.73 1.88
C ILE A 61 -12.27 -15.49 0.38
N LEU A 62 -11.03 -15.23 -0.06
CA LEU A 62 -10.75 -15.02 -1.47
C LEU A 62 -10.99 -16.28 -2.32
N TYR A 63 -10.67 -17.45 -1.78
CA TYR A 63 -10.95 -18.72 -2.44
C TYR A 63 -12.45 -18.86 -2.74
N LYS A 64 -13.31 -18.62 -1.75
CA LYS A 64 -14.78 -18.67 -1.93
C LYS A 64 -15.27 -17.63 -2.93
N LEU A 65 -14.78 -16.39 -2.83
CA LEU A 65 -15.11 -15.32 -3.79
C LEU A 65 -14.67 -15.65 -5.22
N SER A 66 -13.59 -16.42 -5.39
CA SER A 66 -13.06 -16.83 -6.69
C SER A 66 -13.78 -18.06 -7.27
N HIS A 67 -14.63 -18.74 -6.49
CA HIS A 67 -15.34 -19.96 -6.88
C HIS A 67 -16.86 -19.81 -6.67
N PRO A 68 -17.53 -18.89 -7.38
CA PRO A 68 -18.97 -18.64 -7.21
C PRO A 68 -19.84 -19.87 -7.51
N ASP A 69 -19.38 -20.79 -8.36
CA ASP A 69 -20.10 -22.04 -8.65
C ASP A 69 -20.12 -23.00 -7.45
N LEU A 70 -19.09 -22.96 -6.61
CA LEU A 70 -18.99 -23.78 -5.39
C LEU A 70 -19.62 -23.08 -4.18
N PHE A 71 -19.58 -21.75 -4.17
CA PHE A 71 -20.06 -20.91 -3.07
C PHE A 71 -21.01 -19.81 -3.57
N PRO A 72 -22.18 -20.18 -4.12
CA PRO A 72 -23.11 -19.22 -4.69
C PRO A 72 -23.59 -18.24 -3.62
N GLY A 73 -23.49 -16.94 -3.91
CA GLY A 73 -23.92 -15.86 -3.02
C GLY A 73 -23.00 -15.61 -1.81
N TYR A 74 -21.79 -16.18 -1.77
CA TYR A 74 -20.83 -15.84 -0.73
C TYR A 74 -20.31 -14.41 -0.90
N GLU A 75 -20.28 -13.66 0.21
CA GLU A 75 -19.79 -12.29 0.28
C GLU A 75 -18.68 -12.18 1.34
N ASP A 76 -17.73 -11.24 1.16
CA ASP A 76 -16.71 -10.97 2.19
C ASP A 76 -17.38 -10.29 3.40
N PRO A 77 -17.41 -10.93 4.58
CA PRO A 77 -18.08 -10.35 5.74
C PRO A 77 -17.30 -9.19 6.37
N ARG A 78 -16.07 -8.92 5.92
CA ARG A 78 -15.16 -7.97 6.58
C ARG A 78 -15.30 -6.59 5.95
N HIS A 79 -16.14 -5.74 6.54
CA HIS A 79 -16.20 -4.34 6.14
C HIS A 79 -15.09 -3.53 6.83
N CYS A 80 -14.48 -2.63 6.08
CA CYS A 80 -13.42 -1.74 6.54
C CYS A 80 -13.80 -0.28 6.24
N LEU A 81 -13.05 0.66 6.83
CA LEU A 81 -13.02 2.07 6.44
C LEU A 81 -11.55 2.49 6.37
N VAL A 82 -11.12 3.01 5.23
CA VAL A 82 -9.70 3.19 4.92
C VAL A 82 -9.47 4.45 4.08
N VAL A 83 -8.24 4.97 4.16
CA VAL A 83 -7.69 5.93 3.21
C VAL A 83 -6.70 5.20 2.31
N TRP A 84 -6.96 5.19 1.01
CA TRP A 84 -6.15 4.55 -0.02
C TRP A 84 -5.34 5.56 -0.81
N ALA A 85 -4.14 5.15 -1.19
CA ALA A 85 -3.37 5.75 -2.28
C ALA A 85 -3.40 4.81 -3.50
N ARG A 86 -3.61 5.36 -4.69
CA ARG A 86 -3.59 4.58 -5.94
C ARG A 86 -2.21 4.62 -6.60
N PRO A 87 -1.71 3.47 -7.09
CA PRO A 87 -0.48 3.45 -7.85
C PRO A 87 -0.65 4.17 -9.19
N THR A 88 0.42 4.81 -9.64
CA THR A 88 0.52 5.36 -10.99
C THR A 88 0.44 4.26 -12.04
N GLU A 89 0.22 4.62 -13.30
CA GLU A 89 0.23 3.66 -14.41
C GLU A 89 1.58 2.94 -14.51
N GLY A 90 2.70 3.64 -14.21
CA GLY A 90 4.04 3.07 -14.14
C GLY A 90 4.14 1.96 -13.09
N VAL A 91 3.70 2.22 -11.86
CA VAL A 91 3.67 1.21 -10.79
C VAL A 91 2.76 0.04 -11.16
N ARG A 92 1.60 0.30 -11.78
CA ARG A 92 0.69 -0.76 -12.25
C ARG A 92 1.34 -1.69 -13.28
N ARG A 93 2.09 -1.15 -14.25
CA ARG A 93 2.87 -1.95 -15.21
C ARG A 93 3.95 -2.79 -14.52
N LEU A 94 4.67 -2.20 -13.56
CA LEU A 94 5.69 -2.91 -12.79
C LEU A 94 5.09 -4.10 -12.03
N VAL A 95 3.93 -3.89 -11.38
CA VAL A 95 3.19 -4.97 -10.72
C VAL A 95 2.80 -6.07 -11.71
N GLY A 96 2.32 -5.72 -12.90
CA GLY A 96 1.96 -6.70 -13.93
C GLY A 96 3.12 -7.60 -14.33
N GLU A 97 4.33 -7.04 -14.48
CA GLU A 97 5.53 -7.83 -14.80
C GLU A 97 5.96 -8.74 -13.63
N CYS A 98 5.89 -8.25 -12.39
CA CYS A 98 6.12 -9.07 -11.20
C CYS A 98 5.12 -10.25 -11.14
N GLN A 99 3.83 -9.95 -11.33
CA GLN A 99 2.77 -10.96 -11.32
C GLN A 99 2.96 -12.02 -12.42
N ARG A 100 3.38 -11.60 -13.62
CA ARG A 100 3.68 -12.51 -14.74
C ARG A 100 4.76 -13.53 -14.36
N ARG A 101 5.90 -13.07 -13.83
CA ARG A 101 7.01 -13.94 -13.40
C ARG A 101 6.61 -14.88 -12.26
N LEU A 102 5.83 -14.40 -11.30
CA LEU A 102 5.33 -15.23 -10.19
C LEU A 102 4.38 -16.35 -10.69
N LYS A 103 3.54 -16.05 -11.68
CA LYS A 103 2.56 -16.98 -12.24
C LYS A 103 3.20 -18.13 -13.00
N GLU A 104 4.44 -17.97 -13.49
CA GLU A 104 5.20 -19.03 -14.16
C GLU A 104 5.52 -20.20 -13.21
N VAL A 105 5.71 -19.93 -11.92
CA VAL A 105 6.06 -20.94 -10.91
C VAL A 105 4.89 -21.30 -9.97
N VAL A 106 3.87 -20.46 -9.88
CA VAL A 106 2.65 -20.71 -9.08
C VAL A 106 1.40 -20.46 -9.94
N PRO A 107 1.00 -21.42 -10.79
CA PRO A 107 -0.09 -21.24 -11.76
C PRO A 107 -1.46 -20.92 -11.14
N ASN A 108 -1.74 -21.35 -9.91
CA ASN A 108 -2.99 -21.07 -9.18
C ASN A 108 -2.89 -19.86 -8.25
N LEU A 109 -1.80 -19.08 -8.33
CA LEU A 109 -1.65 -17.84 -7.56
C LEU A 109 -2.72 -16.82 -7.97
N TRP A 110 -3.54 -16.35 -7.02
CA TRP A 110 -4.46 -15.27 -7.31
C TRP A 110 -3.69 -13.95 -7.47
N LEU A 111 -3.96 -13.23 -8.56
CA LEU A 111 -3.30 -11.98 -8.89
C LEU A 111 -4.28 -10.83 -8.64
N MET A 112 -3.85 -9.82 -7.88
CA MET A 112 -4.62 -8.59 -7.68
C MET A 112 -4.86 -7.91 -9.04
N PRO A 113 -6.11 -7.68 -9.47
CA PRO A 113 -6.38 -6.97 -10.72
C PRO A 113 -5.77 -5.57 -10.71
N SER A 114 -5.28 -5.10 -11.86
CA SER A 114 -4.60 -3.80 -11.96
C SER A 114 -5.49 -2.63 -11.50
N SER A 115 -6.79 -2.65 -11.82
CA SER A 115 -7.78 -1.67 -11.35
C SER A 115 -8.01 -1.67 -9.84
N ASN A 116 -7.69 -2.79 -9.19
CA ASN A 116 -7.93 -3.04 -7.78
C ASN A 116 -6.69 -2.76 -6.94
N LEU A 117 -5.52 -2.51 -7.55
CA LEU A 117 -4.31 -2.16 -6.83
C LEU A 117 -4.50 -0.88 -6.02
N HIS A 118 -4.02 -0.93 -4.78
CA HIS A 118 -4.06 0.15 -3.81
C HIS A 118 -2.98 -0.07 -2.74
N MET A 119 -2.57 1.02 -2.11
CA MET A 119 -1.86 1.02 -0.83
C MET A 119 -2.79 1.60 0.23
N THR A 120 -2.94 0.91 1.36
CA THR A 120 -3.65 1.46 2.52
C THR A 120 -2.73 2.45 3.24
N ALA A 121 -2.94 3.74 3.03
CA ALA A 121 -2.22 4.80 3.72
C ALA A 121 -2.68 4.90 5.19
N MET A 122 -3.98 4.73 5.42
CA MET A 122 -4.58 4.67 6.77
C MET A 122 -5.69 3.61 6.83
N GLU A 123 -5.65 2.76 7.86
CA GLU A 123 -6.74 1.86 8.21
C GLU A 123 -7.49 2.48 9.40
N VAL A 124 -8.69 3.01 9.18
CA VAL A 124 -9.51 3.60 10.26
C VAL A 124 -10.10 2.50 11.12
N THR A 125 -10.67 1.49 10.48
CA THR A 125 -11.15 0.26 11.12
C THR A 125 -11.19 -0.88 10.12
N HIS A 126 -11.25 -2.12 10.62
CA HIS A 126 -11.27 -3.33 9.81
C HIS A 126 -12.24 -4.38 10.38
N SER A 127 -12.70 -5.28 9.51
CA SER A 127 -13.44 -6.49 9.88
C SER A 127 -14.67 -6.21 10.76
N ARG A 128 -15.41 -5.15 10.39
CA ARG A 128 -16.68 -4.75 11.00
C ARG A 128 -17.86 -5.14 10.10
N THR A 129 -19.06 -4.98 10.63
CA THR A 129 -20.31 -5.06 9.86
C THR A 129 -20.60 -3.73 9.16
N SER A 130 -21.45 -3.73 8.12
CA SER A 130 -21.85 -2.48 7.45
C SER A 130 -22.47 -1.47 8.42
N SER A 131 -23.35 -1.92 9.33
CA SER A 131 -24.01 -1.06 10.31
C SER A 131 -23.05 -0.42 11.32
N GLU A 132 -21.88 -1.04 11.57
CA GLU A 132 -20.83 -0.43 12.40
C GLU A 132 -19.99 0.59 11.61
N ILE A 133 -19.90 0.45 10.28
CA ILE A 133 -19.15 1.36 9.41
C ILE A 133 -19.92 2.65 9.11
N ASP A 134 -21.23 2.56 8.90
CA ASP A 134 -22.03 3.71 8.46
C ASP A 134 -21.94 4.93 9.39
N PRO A 135 -22.03 4.79 10.72
CA PRO A 135 -21.86 5.94 11.63
C PRO A 135 -20.48 6.58 11.51
N LEU A 136 -19.42 5.78 11.31
CA LEU A 136 -18.05 6.28 11.14
C LEU A 136 -17.92 7.08 9.85
N VAL A 137 -18.55 6.62 8.77
CA VAL A 137 -18.57 7.34 7.49
C VAL A 137 -19.24 8.71 7.66
N HIS A 138 -20.45 8.75 8.26
CA HIS A 138 -21.14 10.00 8.55
C HIS A 138 -20.29 10.97 9.40
N GLN A 139 -19.53 10.42 10.34
CA GLN A 139 -18.65 11.19 11.22
C GLN A 139 -17.46 11.81 10.47
N ILE A 140 -16.82 11.10 9.53
CA ILE A 140 -15.65 11.62 8.82
C ILE A 140 -15.98 12.46 7.58
N THR A 141 -17.15 12.26 6.96
CA THR A 141 -17.53 12.93 5.70
C THR A 141 -17.38 14.46 5.71
N PRO A 142 -17.76 15.18 6.78
CA PRO A 142 -17.56 16.64 6.85
C PRO A 142 -16.08 17.09 6.88
N HIS A 143 -15.14 16.16 7.11
CA HIS A 143 -13.72 16.43 7.35
C HIS A 143 -12.80 15.82 6.27
N LEU A 144 -13.35 15.46 5.10
CA LEU A 144 -12.57 14.81 4.06
C LEU A 144 -11.66 15.75 3.26
N GLU A 145 -12.01 17.04 3.18
CA GLU A 145 -11.25 18.01 2.37
C GLU A 145 -9.77 18.10 2.80
N PRO A 146 -9.42 18.21 4.09
CA PRO A 146 -8.02 18.17 4.54
C PRO A 146 -7.30 16.86 4.23
N ILE A 147 -8.01 15.72 4.18
CA ILE A 147 -7.43 14.43 3.80
C ILE A 147 -7.05 14.45 2.32
N PHE A 148 -7.92 15.02 1.48
CA PHE A 148 -7.74 15.06 0.03
C PHE A 148 -6.68 16.07 -0.43
N THR A 149 -6.51 17.17 0.28
CA THR A 149 -5.51 18.20 -0.03
C THR A 149 -4.13 17.91 0.56
N LEU A 150 -4.03 16.94 1.49
CA LEU A 150 -2.77 16.59 2.15
C LEU A 150 -1.63 16.25 1.16
N PRO A 151 -1.84 15.44 0.10
CA PRO A 151 -0.78 15.16 -0.87
C PRO A 151 -0.25 16.38 -1.63
N HIS A 152 -1.07 17.42 -1.79
CA HIS A 152 -0.67 18.67 -2.48
C HIS A 152 0.26 19.53 -1.62
N THR A 153 0.04 19.51 -0.31
CA THR A 153 0.83 20.30 0.65
C THR A 153 2.00 19.52 1.24
N HIS A 154 1.91 18.19 1.28
CA HIS A 154 2.91 17.28 1.83
C HIS A 154 3.21 16.18 0.81
N ARG A 155 3.94 16.54 -0.26
CA ARG A 155 4.33 15.59 -1.30
C ARG A 155 5.34 14.61 -0.74
N VAL A 156 4.98 13.33 -0.76
CA VAL A 156 5.83 12.23 -0.31
C VAL A 156 6.11 11.28 -1.45
N GLU A 157 7.38 10.93 -1.63
CA GLU A 157 7.82 9.97 -2.65
C GLU A 157 8.14 8.62 -2.01
N LEU A 158 7.81 7.56 -2.75
CA LEU A 158 8.13 6.17 -2.46
C LEU A 158 9.11 5.67 -3.52
N ILE A 159 10.18 5.02 -3.08
CA ILE A 159 11.29 4.57 -3.94
C ILE A 159 11.68 3.12 -3.64
N LYS A 160 12.60 2.59 -4.45
CA LYS A 160 13.25 1.28 -4.27
C LYS A 160 12.21 0.15 -4.19
N PRO A 161 11.45 -0.12 -5.27
CA PRO A 161 10.47 -1.20 -5.32
C PRO A 161 11.11 -2.54 -4.95
N TYR A 162 10.38 -3.39 -4.23
CA TYR A 162 10.88 -4.68 -3.76
C TYR A 162 9.72 -5.62 -3.41
N LEU A 163 9.77 -6.87 -3.86
CA LEU A 163 8.81 -7.89 -3.46
C LEU A 163 9.05 -8.32 -2.01
N SER A 164 8.01 -8.15 -1.19
CA SER A 164 7.88 -8.74 0.13
C SER A 164 6.86 -9.86 0.11
N PHE A 165 7.09 -10.90 0.90
CA PHE A 165 6.26 -12.09 0.90
C PHE A 165 6.19 -12.72 2.29
N ASP A 166 5.14 -13.48 2.52
CA ASP A 166 5.02 -14.44 3.62
C ASP A 166 4.24 -15.67 3.13
N ALA A 167 3.88 -16.57 4.05
CA ALA A 167 3.13 -17.78 3.70
C ALA A 167 1.71 -17.52 3.18
N GLN A 168 1.18 -16.29 3.20
CA GLN A 168 -0.19 -15.96 2.76
C GLN A 168 -0.22 -15.16 1.45
N ALA A 169 0.72 -14.23 1.26
CA ALA A 169 0.62 -13.24 0.20
C ALA A 169 1.98 -12.72 -0.27
N ILE A 170 1.94 -12.07 -1.43
CA ILE A 170 3.07 -11.35 -2.03
C ILE A 170 2.65 -9.90 -2.25
N ALA A 171 3.53 -8.97 -1.92
CA ALA A 171 3.32 -7.55 -2.02
C ALA A 171 4.50 -6.86 -2.71
N LEU A 172 4.22 -5.87 -3.55
CA LEU A 172 5.24 -4.92 -4.00
C LEU A 172 5.33 -3.81 -2.96
N SER A 173 6.52 -3.61 -2.39
CA SER A 173 6.76 -2.66 -1.31
C SER A 173 7.79 -1.61 -1.70
N TYR A 174 7.65 -0.43 -1.12
CA TYR A 174 8.54 0.70 -1.30
C TYR A 174 9.05 1.21 0.05
N VAL A 175 10.10 2.02 0.02
CA VAL A 175 10.55 2.81 1.19
C VAL A 175 10.32 4.30 0.93
N PRO A 176 10.08 5.12 1.97
CA PRO A 176 10.00 6.56 1.79
C PRO A 176 11.31 7.11 1.23
N ALA A 177 11.23 8.02 0.27
CA ALA A 177 12.35 8.88 -0.10
C ALA A 177 12.77 9.74 1.11
N ALA A 178 14.06 10.01 1.21
CA ALA A 178 14.60 10.93 2.22
C ALA A 178 14.62 12.39 1.73
N ALA A 179 14.52 12.60 0.41
CA ALA A 179 14.41 13.91 -0.21
C ALA A 179 12.95 14.21 -0.59
N THR A 180 12.57 15.48 -0.56
CA THR A 180 11.26 15.92 -1.10
C THR A 180 11.31 15.86 -2.62
N PRO A 181 10.27 15.33 -3.30
CA PRO A 181 10.11 15.54 -4.73
C PRO A 181 9.97 17.06 -5.02
N PRO A 182 10.42 17.55 -6.19
CA PRO A 182 10.31 18.96 -6.52
C PRO A 182 8.85 19.45 -6.47
N GLY A 183 8.57 20.55 -5.78
CA GLY A 183 7.29 21.26 -5.90
C GLY A 183 7.32 22.25 -7.07
N GLU A 184 6.16 22.60 -7.63
CA GLU A 184 6.05 23.56 -8.75
C GLU A 184 6.72 24.91 -8.46
N ASP A 185 6.74 25.34 -7.20
CA ASP A 185 7.19 26.69 -6.82
C ASP A 185 8.67 26.77 -6.35
N GLY A 186 9.41 25.66 -6.35
CA GLY A 186 10.85 25.65 -5.99
C GLY A 186 11.19 26.16 -4.57
N GLN A 187 10.18 26.47 -3.75
CA GLN A 187 10.35 27.16 -2.47
C GLN A 187 10.44 26.13 -1.34
N GLN A 188 11.67 25.65 -1.08
CA GLN A 188 11.97 24.74 0.02
C GLN A 188 12.45 25.52 1.24
N SER A 189 11.57 25.70 2.23
CA SER A 189 11.97 26.10 3.59
C SER A 189 11.26 25.20 4.61
N GLY A 190 11.80 24.00 4.82
CA GLY A 190 11.32 23.02 5.79
C GLY A 190 11.95 21.64 5.61
N GLU A 191 11.97 20.82 6.66
CA GLU A 191 12.36 19.41 6.57
C GLU A 191 11.37 18.63 5.68
N ALA A 192 11.90 17.81 4.77
CA ALA A 192 11.14 17.04 3.79
C ALA A 192 10.17 16.04 4.46
N PRO A 193 8.85 16.11 4.23
CA PRO A 193 7.95 15.10 4.75
C PRO A 193 8.20 13.76 4.03
N THR A 194 8.25 12.69 4.81
CA THR A 194 8.30 11.31 4.29
C THR A 194 6.92 10.67 4.30
N TYR A 195 6.74 9.54 3.61
CA TYR A 195 5.49 8.77 3.69
C TYR A 195 5.07 8.44 5.14
N HIS A 196 6.00 8.29 6.08
CA HIS A 196 5.64 8.07 7.49
C HIS A 196 4.99 9.31 8.12
N HIS A 197 5.41 10.50 7.73
CA HIS A 197 4.77 11.76 8.12
C HIS A 197 3.35 11.84 7.56
N LEU A 198 3.13 11.45 6.30
CA LEU A 198 1.79 11.36 5.72
C LEU A 198 0.86 10.49 6.58
N ARG A 199 1.33 9.32 7.06
CA ARG A 199 0.54 8.46 7.94
C ARG A 199 0.25 9.10 9.29
N ARG A 200 1.25 9.75 9.91
CA ARG A 200 1.06 10.54 11.14
C ARG A 200 0.00 11.62 10.95
N ASP A 201 0.05 12.35 9.85
CA ASP A 201 -0.81 13.50 9.59
C ASP A 201 -2.23 13.06 9.24
N LEU A 202 -2.41 12.00 8.44
CA LEU A 202 -3.71 11.36 8.24
C LEU A 202 -4.33 10.88 9.56
N HIS A 203 -3.54 10.26 10.42
CA HIS A 203 -4.01 9.84 11.74
C HIS A 203 -4.46 11.06 12.56
N ALA A 204 -3.67 12.13 12.60
CA ALA A 204 -4.00 13.34 13.33
C ALA A 204 -5.28 14.00 12.79
N LEU A 205 -5.46 14.11 11.47
CA LEU A 205 -6.68 14.66 10.88
C LEU A 205 -7.91 13.87 11.32
N LEU A 206 -7.86 12.54 11.24
CA LEU A 206 -8.97 11.66 11.60
C LEU A 206 -9.28 11.67 13.12
N THR A 207 -8.27 11.71 13.98
CA THR A 207 -8.50 11.69 15.44
C THR A 207 -8.83 13.06 16.01
N THR A 208 -8.21 14.14 15.51
CA THR A 208 -8.38 15.48 16.08
C THR A 208 -9.52 16.25 15.45
N GLN A 209 -9.72 16.14 14.13
CA GLN A 209 -10.78 16.90 13.45
C GLN A 209 -12.06 16.10 13.37
N ALA A 210 -11.98 14.81 13.03
CA ALA A 210 -13.16 13.96 12.91
C ALA A 210 -13.51 13.20 14.21
N ASN A 211 -12.75 13.39 15.31
CA ASN A 211 -12.95 12.70 16.61
C ASN A 211 -13.13 11.17 16.49
N THR A 212 -12.47 10.56 15.50
CA THR A 212 -12.67 9.14 15.16
C THR A 212 -11.63 8.28 15.86
N SER A 213 -12.07 7.19 16.50
CA SER A 213 -11.15 6.19 17.05
C SER A 213 -10.55 5.36 15.91
N ILE A 214 -9.22 5.26 15.86
CA ILE A 214 -8.51 4.46 14.86
C ILE A 214 -8.16 3.09 15.46
N ALA A 215 -8.59 2.03 14.79
CA ALA A 215 -8.29 0.64 15.11
C ALA A 215 -7.38 0.03 14.03
N SER A 216 -6.24 0.66 13.78
CA SER A 216 -5.26 0.21 12.78
C SER A 216 -4.50 -1.03 13.28
N ARG A 217 -4.46 -2.10 12.47
CA ARG A 217 -3.69 -3.31 12.80
C ARG A 217 -2.18 -3.14 12.63
N TYR A 218 -1.79 -2.20 11.78
CA TYR A 218 -0.40 -2.06 11.35
C TYR A 218 0.08 -0.62 11.51
N VAL A 219 0.77 -0.38 12.61
CA VAL A 219 1.52 0.85 12.86
C VAL A 219 2.98 0.75 12.37
N THR A 220 3.40 -0.44 11.95
CA THR A 220 4.79 -0.71 11.55
C THR A 220 5.19 0.01 10.24
N PRO A 221 6.50 0.23 10.02
CA PRO A 221 7.03 0.89 8.83
C PRO A 221 6.80 0.05 7.55
N SER A 222 5.74 0.34 6.80
CA SER A 222 5.46 -0.35 5.54
C SER A 222 4.65 0.51 4.57
N ALA A 223 5.09 0.55 3.31
CA ALA A 223 4.37 1.09 2.16
C ALA A 223 4.30 -0.03 1.12
N HIS A 224 3.13 -0.64 0.93
CA HIS A 224 3.02 -1.82 0.08
C HIS A 224 1.67 -1.91 -0.63
N LEU A 225 1.69 -2.58 -1.77
CA LEU A 225 0.52 -3.04 -2.50
C LEU A 225 0.50 -4.56 -2.42
N THR A 226 -0.58 -5.16 -1.93
CA THR A 226 -0.77 -6.61 -2.09
C THR A 226 -0.99 -6.90 -3.58
N ILE A 227 -0.13 -7.71 -4.18
CA ILE A 227 -0.18 -8.02 -5.61
C ILE A 227 -0.63 -9.45 -5.87
N ALA A 228 -0.48 -10.35 -4.91
CA ALA A 228 -0.90 -11.73 -5.08
C ALA A 228 -1.21 -12.42 -3.73
N ARG A 229 -2.03 -13.46 -3.79
CA ARG A 229 -2.43 -14.29 -2.63
C ARG A 229 -2.50 -15.76 -3.00
N PHE A 230 -2.13 -16.61 -2.06
CA PHE A 230 -2.35 -18.05 -2.20
C PHE A 230 -3.81 -18.35 -1.88
N ILE A 231 -4.55 -18.82 -2.89
CA ILE A 231 -5.94 -19.28 -2.73
C ILE A 231 -6.04 -20.80 -2.82
N GLU A 232 -4.96 -21.46 -3.25
CA GLU A 232 -4.83 -22.91 -3.30
C GLU A 232 -3.45 -23.33 -2.81
N ALA A 233 -3.37 -24.51 -2.21
CA ALA A 233 -2.10 -25.12 -1.80
C ALA A 233 -1.56 -26.08 -2.87
N SER A 234 -2.38 -26.46 -3.87
CA SER A 234 -2.11 -27.49 -4.89
C SER A 234 -0.76 -27.31 -5.60
N ASP A 235 -0.38 -26.07 -5.88
CA ASP A 235 0.90 -25.73 -6.51
C ASP A 235 2.11 -26.13 -5.67
N PHE A 236 1.97 -26.31 -4.36
CA PHE A 236 3.08 -26.63 -3.44
C PHE A 236 2.99 -28.05 -2.87
N LEU A 237 2.05 -28.87 -3.34
CA LEU A 237 1.91 -30.25 -2.88
C LEU A 237 2.52 -31.24 -3.89
N SER A 238 3.05 -32.33 -3.36
CA SER A 238 3.43 -33.50 -4.12
C SER A 238 2.16 -34.24 -4.59
N PRO A 239 1.98 -34.51 -5.89
CA PRO A 239 0.81 -35.23 -6.39
C PRO A 239 0.70 -36.67 -5.85
N SER A 240 1.80 -37.27 -5.41
CA SER A 240 1.83 -38.66 -4.94
C SER A 240 1.58 -38.80 -3.44
N THR A 241 2.04 -37.85 -2.63
CA THR A 241 1.95 -37.92 -1.16
C THR A 241 0.96 -36.92 -0.55
N GLY A 242 0.63 -35.85 -1.27
CA GLY A 242 -0.15 -34.73 -0.73
C GLY A 242 0.59 -33.88 0.30
N GLU A 243 1.87 -34.19 0.55
CA GLU A 243 2.75 -33.41 1.43
C GLU A 243 3.36 -32.23 0.69
N VAL A 244 3.93 -31.27 1.43
CA VAL A 244 4.62 -30.11 0.86
C VAL A 244 5.80 -30.55 0.01
N ASP A 245 5.81 -30.12 -1.25
CA ASP A 245 6.93 -30.26 -2.15
C ASP A 245 7.88 -29.07 -1.94
N HIS A 246 8.91 -29.30 -1.13
CA HIS A 246 9.91 -28.28 -0.81
C HIS A 246 10.66 -27.74 -2.05
N GLY A 247 10.78 -28.52 -3.13
CA GLY A 247 11.40 -28.04 -4.36
C GLY A 247 10.57 -26.97 -5.06
N LYS A 248 9.23 -27.09 -5.00
CA LYS A 248 8.33 -26.05 -5.53
C LYS A 248 8.32 -24.78 -4.67
N VAL A 249 8.44 -24.93 -3.34
CA VAL A 249 8.58 -23.78 -2.42
C VAL A 249 9.90 -23.07 -2.67
N GLU A 250 11.00 -23.80 -2.88
CA GLU A 250 12.30 -23.25 -3.25
C GLU A 250 12.23 -22.48 -4.56
N ALA A 251 11.62 -23.05 -5.61
CA ALA A 251 11.44 -22.38 -6.90
C ALA A 251 10.67 -21.05 -6.80
N LEU A 252 9.64 -20.97 -5.93
CA LEU A 252 8.96 -19.71 -5.64
C LEU A 252 9.92 -18.70 -5.00
N VAL A 253 10.66 -19.10 -3.97
CA VAL A 253 11.58 -18.20 -3.26
C VAL A 253 12.68 -17.71 -4.19
N GLU A 254 13.28 -18.59 -4.99
CA GLU A 254 14.28 -18.24 -6.00
C GLU A 254 13.72 -17.26 -7.04
N THR A 255 12.47 -17.45 -7.48
CA THR A 255 11.79 -16.54 -8.41
C THR A 255 11.62 -15.16 -7.78
N ILE A 256 11.15 -15.08 -6.53
CA ILE A 256 11.00 -13.81 -5.82
C ILE A 256 12.36 -13.11 -5.67
N GLU A 257 13.42 -13.84 -5.30
CA GLU A 257 14.76 -13.28 -5.19
C GLU A 257 15.30 -12.82 -6.55
N GLY A 258 15.02 -13.54 -7.63
CA GLY A 258 15.36 -13.14 -9.00
C GLY A 258 14.65 -11.86 -9.42
N VAL A 259 13.35 -11.73 -9.11
CA VAL A 259 12.61 -10.48 -9.33
C VAL A 259 13.19 -9.35 -8.51
N ASN A 260 13.55 -9.60 -7.24
CA ASN A 260 14.15 -8.59 -6.38
C ASN A 260 15.51 -8.10 -6.88
N ARG A 261 16.39 -8.98 -7.38
CA ARG A 261 17.63 -8.58 -8.03
C ARG A 261 17.36 -7.70 -9.25
N TRP A 262 16.42 -8.11 -10.10
CA TRP A 262 15.99 -7.33 -11.26
C TRP A 262 15.46 -5.93 -10.87
N LEU A 263 14.65 -5.84 -9.81
CA LEU A 263 14.15 -4.56 -9.29
C LEU A 263 15.28 -3.67 -8.77
N GLU A 264 16.25 -4.24 -8.06
CA GLU A 264 17.42 -3.51 -7.57
C GLU A 264 18.30 -2.99 -8.70
N GLU A 265 18.64 -3.85 -9.67
CA GLU A 265 19.52 -3.53 -10.80
C GLU A 265 18.90 -2.48 -11.73
N ASP A 266 17.62 -2.64 -12.07
CA ASP A 266 16.97 -1.83 -13.11
C ASP A 266 16.24 -0.59 -12.57
N PHE A 267 15.84 -0.54 -11.29
CA PHE A 267 14.96 0.53 -10.78
C PHE A 267 15.52 1.31 -9.59
N TRP A 268 16.50 0.80 -8.83
CA TRP A 268 17.01 1.55 -7.67
C TRP A 268 18.02 2.62 -8.03
N THR A 269 18.66 2.48 -9.19
CA THR A 269 19.75 3.34 -9.67
C THR A 269 19.30 4.40 -10.67
N LEU A 270 18.03 4.38 -11.09
CA LEU A 270 17.50 5.34 -12.07
C LEU A 270 17.36 6.74 -11.46
N GLU A 271 18.09 7.69 -12.03
CA GLU A 271 17.85 9.12 -11.80
C GLU A 271 16.64 9.62 -12.63
N GLU A 272 16.09 10.76 -12.23
CA GLU A 272 14.92 11.35 -12.89
C GLU A 272 15.28 11.79 -14.31
N GLY A 273 14.59 11.24 -15.32
CA GLY A 273 14.87 11.49 -16.73
C GLY A 273 15.87 10.53 -17.39
N GLU A 274 16.39 9.55 -16.64
CA GLU A 274 17.24 8.49 -17.19
C GLU A 274 16.45 7.21 -17.49
N GLY A 275 16.53 6.78 -18.76
CA GLY A 275 16.14 5.44 -19.20
C GLY A 275 14.78 5.33 -19.86
N GLU A 276 14.70 5.51 -21.19
CA GLU A 276 13.58 5.24 -22.12
C GLU A 276 12.28 4.60 -21.54
N GLY A 277 11.59 5.25 -20.60
CA GLY A 277 10.36 4.73 -19.98
C GLY A 277 10.55 3.67 -18.87
N ARG A 278 11.79 3.25 -18.57
CA ARG A 278 12.17 2.37 -17.45
C ARG A 278 12.07 3.07 -16.09
N GLU A 279 12.10 4.41 -16.05
CA GLU A 279 11.87 5.16 -14.81
C GLU A 279 10.44 4.97 -14.23
N LYS A 280 9.49 4.50 -15.07
CA LYS A 280 8.07 4.42 -14.72
C LYS A 280 7.80 3.29 -13.73
N GLY A 281 7.58 3.65 -12.47
CA GLY A 281 7.28 2.73 -11.37
C GLY A 281 8.45 2.50 -10.39
N ALA A 282 9.65 2.98 -10.72
CA ALA A 282 10.80 3.05 -9.80
C ALA A 282 10.49 3.97 -8.61
N ARG A 283 9.82 5.07 -8.93
CA ARG A 283 9.40 6.14 -8.02
C ARG A 283 7.89 6.28 -8.09
N TRP A 284 7.30 6.62 -6.95
CA TRP A 284 5.87 6.87 -6.84
C TRP A 284 5.63 8.01 -5.87
N VAL A 285 5.17 9.15 -6.39
CA VAL A 285 4.70 10.25 -5.55
C VAL A 285 3.25 9.99 -5.17
N VAL A 286 2.97 9.93 -3.87
CA VAL A 286 1.60 9.66 -3.39
C VAL A 286 0.70 10.83 -3.75
N GLY A 287 -0.41 10.57 -4.44
CA GLY A 287 -1.33 11.59 -4.95
C GLY A 287 -1.11 11.99 -6.40
N GLU A 288 -0.04 11.48 -7.03
CA GLU A 288 0.18 11.65 -8.47
C GLU A 288 -0.81 10.82 -9.29
N GLU A 289 -1.28 11.36 -10.41
CA GLU A 289 -2.37 10.85 -11.27
C GLU A 289 -3.75 10.80 -10.58
N ARG A 290 -3.81 10.43 -9.31
CA ARG A 290 -5.03 10.30 -8.52
C ARG A 290 -4.77 10.55 -7.04
N GLY A 291 -5.57 11.43 -6.45
CA GLY A 291 -5.48 11.77 -5.03
C GLY A 291 -5.90 10.63 -4.10
N LEU A 292 -5.85 10.90 -2.79
CA LEU A 292 -6.24 9.91 -1.79
C LEU A 292 -7.74 9.60 -1.89
N GLU A 293 -8.10 8.33 -1.68
CA GLU A 293 -9.48 7.83 -1.70
C GLU A 293 -9.91 7.39 -0.31
N VAL A 294 -11.05 7.87 0.16
CA VAL A 294 -11.72 7.27 1.32
C VAL A 294 -12.70 6.22 0.83
N LYS A 295 -12.55 5.00 1.33
CA LYS A 295 -13.29 3.82 0.88
C LYS A 295 -13.88 3.07 2.07
N ARG A 296 -15.06 2.47 1.87
CA ARG A 296 -15.75 1.64 2.87
C ARG A 296 -16.17 0.27 2.32
N GLY A 297 -16.43 -0.69 3.20
CA GLY A 297 -17.01 -2.00 2.85
C GLY A 297 -15.98 -3.12 2.67
N ALA A 298 -16.27 -4.09 1.79
CA ALA A 298 -15.40 -5.24 1.50
C ALA A 298 -14.19 -4.83 0.64
N LEU A 299 -13.10 -4.42 1.30
CA LEU A 299 -12.01 -3.67 0.67
C LEU A 299 -10.74 -4.48 0.36
N TRP A 300 -10.57 -5.65 0.98
CA TRP A 300 -9.31 -6.41 0.97
C TRP A 300 -8.79 -6.80 -0.42
N TYR A 301 -9.69 -6.93 -1.40
CA TYR A 301 -9.38 -7.34 -2.76
C TYR A 301 -9.70 -6.25 -3.80
N GLY A 302 -9.81 -4.99 -3.34
CA GLY A 302 -10.03 -3.81 -4.19
C GLY A 302 -11.50 -3.44 -4.43
N GLY A 303 -12.44 -4.15 -3.79
CA GLY A 303 -13.88 -3.87 -3.84
C GLY A 303 -14.31 -2.64 -3.01
N GLY A 304 -15.52 -2.70 -2.46
CA GLY A 304 -16.11 -1.68 -1.59
C GLY A 304 -16.50 -0.37 -2.30
N GLU A 305 -17.10 0.54 -1.55
CA GLU A 305 -17.67 1.79 -2.03
C GLU A 305 -16.75 2.98 -1.79
N ARG A 306 -16.79 3.96 -2.69
CA ARG A 306 -16.06 5.22 -2.55
C ARG A 306 -16.90 6.18 -1.70
N VAL A 307 -16.31 6.70 -0.62
CA VAL A 307 -16.89 7.79 0.18
C VAL A 307 -16.48 9.14 -0.41
N GLY A 308 -15.25 9.25 -0.90
CA GLY A 308 -14.77 10.41 -1.63
C GLY A 308 -13.37 10.20 -2.18
N VAL A 309 -12.93 11.11 -3.06
CA VAL A 309 -11.62 11.08 -3.70
C VAL A 309 -11.09 12.50 -3.86
N GLY A 310 -9.81 12.69 -3.54
CA GLY A 310 -9.10 13.93 -3.82
C GLY A 310 -8.62 14.01 -5.26
N GLU A 311 -8.43 15.23 -5.75
CA GLU A 311 -7.83 15.47 -7.05
C GLU A 311 -6.36 15.04 -7.04
N GLY A 312 -5.93 14.35 -8.11
CA GLY A 312 -4.53 14.05 -8.32
C GLY A 312 -3.76 15.27 -8.83
N PHE A 313 -2.45 15.23 -8.74
CA PHE A 313 -1.56 16.20 -9.40
C PHE A 313 -0.67 15.50 -10.43
N TRP A 314 -0.10 16.29 -11.34
CA TRP A 314 0.84 15.82 -12.35
C TRP A 314 2.23 16.41 -12.07
N MET A 315 3.29 15.60 -12.22
CA MET A 315 4.68 16.04 -12.02
C MET A 315 5.41 16.37 -13.33
N GLY A 316 4.72 16.46 -14.47
CA GLY A 316 5.34 16.72 -15.77
C GLY A 316 4.47 17.58 -16.69
N GLY A 317 5.01 18.72 -17.12
CA GLY A 317 4.38 19.68 -18.04
C GLY A 317 4.17 19.16 -19.47
N LYS A 318 3.51 18.02 -19.62
CA LYS A 318 2.94 17.56 -20.89
C LYS A 318 1.48 17.26 -20.66
N ASP A 319 0.67 18.13 -21.25
CA ASP A 319 -0.77 18.01 -21.43
C ASP A 319 -1.06 16.65 -22.08
N TYR A 320 -1.53 15.68 -21.28
CA TYR A 320 -2.17 14.48 -21.79
C TYR A 320 -3.66 14.77 -21.75
N GLY A 321 -4.20 14.98 -22.95
CA GLY A 321 -5.54 15.52 -23.18
C GLY A 321 -6.66 14.86 -22.37
N ASP A 322 -7.66 15.70 -22.16
CA ASP A 322 -8.99 15.44 -21.60
C ASP A 322 -9.02 15.04 -20.12
N VAL A 323 -8.91 16.09 -19.31
CA VAL A 323 -9.48 16.18 -17.96
C VAL A 323 -10.96 15.78 -18.03
N VAL A 324 -11.31 14.60 -17.52
CA VAL A 324 -12.66 14.38 -17.03
C VAL A 324 -12.74 15.13 -15.70
N GLU A 325 -13.32 16.34 -15.72
CA GLU A 325 -13.76 17.06 -14.52
C GLU A 325 -14.56 16.07 -13.65
N THR A 326 -13.91 15.49 -12.64
CA THR A 326 -14.63 14.73 -11.63
C THR A 326 -14.81 15.68 -10.47
N ARG A 327 -15.91 16.43 -10.51
CA ARG A 327 -16.41 17.19 -9.36
C ARG A 327 -16.38 16.29 -8.12
N LEU A 328 -16.15 16.90 -6.96
CA LEU A 328 -16.44 16.32 -5.64
C LEU A 328 -17.88 15.75 -5.64
N GLU A 329 -18.05 14.49 -6.03
CA GLU A 329 -19.27 13.73 -5.81
C GLU A 329 -19.20 13.19 -4.39
N VAL A 330 -19.68 13.99 -3.45
CA VAL A 330 -20.11 13.49 -2.15
C VAL A 330 -21.46 12.85 -2.41
N ASP A 331 -21.52 11.53 -2.47
CA ASP A 331 -22.77 10.80 -2.59
C ASP A 331 -23.60 11.08 -1.33
N ARG A 332 -24.60 11.95 -1.47
CA ARG A 332 -25.58 12.26 -0.43
C ARG A 332 -26.81 11.41 -0.72
N SER A 333 -26.81 10.18 -0.22
CA SER A 333 -28.02 9.37 -0.05
C SER A 333 -28.60 9.58 1.34
#